data_AF-A0A7J3KYP9-F1
#
_entry.id   AF-A0A7J3KYP9-F1
#
_cell.length_a   1.000
_cell.length_b   1.000
_cell.length_c   1.000
_cell.angle_alpha   90.00
_cell.angle_beta   90.00
_cell.angle_gamma   90.00
#
_symmetry.space_group_name_H-M   'P 1'
#
loop_
_entity.id
_entity.type
_entity.pdbx_description
1 polymer ?
#
loop_
_entity_poly.entity_id
_entity_poly.type
_entity_poly.pdbx_seq_one_letter_code
_entity_poly.pdbx_strand_id
1 'polypeptide(L)'
;MVELKIGVFADTHVGRKIPIEIGELRRLAYRHAFTQSINIFIEEGVDYIIHAGDLFEKRSMTSEDSVFVKEEFQRLVNSIKEKHGKDVSIFIVRGNHDGSFDNNAIDFVKHPLAKYLKVVG
;
A
#
# COMPACT_ATOMS: atom_id res chain seq x y z
N MET A 1 -8.78 11.81 26.34
CA MET A 1 -9.19 12.26 24.99
C MET A 1 -8.92 11.12 24.03
N VAL A 2 -9.82 10.82 23.11
CA VAL A 2 -9.54 9.88 22.02
C VAL A 2 -8.80 10.68 20.94
N GLU A 3 -7.55 10.33 20.68
CA GLU A 3 -6.73 10.96 19.64
C GLU A 3 -6.90 10.19 18.33
N LEU A 4 -7.21 10.90 17.25
CA LEU A 4 -7.31 10.34 15.91
C LEU A 4 -5.95 10.43 15.22
N LYS A 5 -5.42 9.30 14.76
CA LYS A 5 -4.14 9.24 14.02
C LYS A 5 -4.37 8.79 12.58
N ILE A 6 -3.82 9.55 11.63
CA ILE A 6 -3.92 9.26 10.19
C ILE A 6 -2.51 9.11 9.62
N GLY A 7 -2.23 7.96 9.01
CA GLY A 7 -1.04 7.74 8.19
C GLY A 7 -1.28 8.19 6.76
N VAL A 8 -0.38 8.97 6.18
CA VAL A 8 -0.46 9.42 4.79
C VAL A 8 0.85 9.14 4.08
N PHE A 9 0.77 8.54 2.90
CA PHE A 9 1.91 8.28 2.01
C PHE A 9 1.44 8.19 0.56
N ALA A 10 2.35 8.29 -0.40
CA ALA A 10 2.08 8.27 -1.83
C ALA A 10 3.36 7.89 -2.58
N ASP A 11 3.27 7.73 -3.90
CA ASP A 11 4.44 7.57 -4.78
C ASP A 11 5.34 6.41 -4.34
N THR A 12 4.73 5.29 -3.94
CA THR A 12 5.51 4.13 -3.52
C THR A 12 6.09 3.37 -4.71
N HIS A 13 5.53 3.55 -5.91
CA HIS A 13 6.04 3.02 -7.18
C HIS A 13 6.51 1.56 -7.08
N VAL A 14 5.70 0.71 -6.44
CA VAL A 14 6.03 -0.70 -6.25
C VAL A 14 6.22 -1.35 -7.62
N GLY A 15 7.35 -2.06 -7.78
CA GLY A 15 7.77 -2.65 -9.05
C GLY A 15 8.75 -1.80 -9.87
N ARG A 16 9.15 -0.61 -9.41
CA ARG A 16 10.12 0.24 -10.11
C ARG A 16 11.52 -0.38 -10.15
N LYS A 17 12.11 -0.39 -11.36
CA LYS A 17 13.41 -1.03 -11.67
C LYS A 17 14.43 -0.07 -12.31
N ILE A 18 14.26 1.25 -12.18
CA ILE A 18 15.16 2.23 -12.81
C ILE A 18 16.27 2.66 -11.84
N PRO A 19 17.56 2.68 -12.26
CA PRO A 19 18.09 2.24 -13.56
C PRO A 19 18.15 0.70 -13.71
N ILE A 20 18.05 0.20 -14.94
CA ILE A 20 17.79 -1.22 -15.26
C ILE A 20 18.93 -2.13 -14.80
N GLU A 21 20.17 -1.65 -14.87
CA GLU A 21 21.39 -2.37 -14.53
C GLU A 21 21.38 -2.88 -13.07
N ILE A 22 20.67 -2.17 -12.19
CA ILE A 22 20.46 -2.55 -10.78
C ILE A 22 18.96 -2.73 -10.46
N GLY A 23 18.16 -3.08 -11.48
CA GLY A 23 16.70 -3.03 -11.41
C GLY A 23 16.09 -3.83 -10.27
N GLU A 24 16.61 -5.04 -9.99
CA GLU A 24 16.12 -5.84 -8.86
C GLU A 24 16.48 -5.22 -7.50
N LEU A 25 17.69 -4.66 -7.36
CA LEU A 25 18.06 -3.94 -6.14
C LEU A 25 17.16 -2.71 -5.93
N ARG A 26 16.80 -2.01 -7.01
CA ARG A 26 15.85 -0.90 -6.95
C ARG A 26 14.46 -1.37 -6.53
N ARG A 27 13.95 -2.45 -7.13
CA ARG A 27 12.65 -3.03 -6.75
C ARG A 27 12.61 -3.43 -5.27
N LEU A 28 13.67 -4.06 -4.77
CA LEU A 28 13.81 -4.41 -3.36
C LEU A 28 13.88 -3.16 -2.46
N ALA A 29 14.56 -2.10 -2.89
CA ALA A 29 14.61 -0.84 -2.14
C ALA A 29 13.22 -0.18 -2.01
N TYR A 30 12.42 -0.16 -3.09
CA TYR A 30 11.03 0.35 -3.02
C TYR A 30 10.15 -0.48 -2.09
N ARG A 31 10.25 -1.81 -2.15
CA ARG A 31 9.55 -2.70 -1.21
C ARG A 31 9.99 -2.46 0.23
N HIS A 32 11.29 -2.32 0.45
CA HIS A 32 11.84 -2.03 1.78
C HIS A 32 11.29 -0.72 2.34
N ALA A 33 11.29 0.35 1.54
CA ALA A 33 10.74 1.65 1.94
C ALA A 33 9.23 1.55 2.26
N PHE A 34 8.45 0.87 1.42
CA PHE A 34 7.04 0.58 1.68
C PHE A 34 6.85 -0.11 3.03
N THR A 35 7.61 -1.17 3.29
CA THR A 35 7.58 -1.90 4.57
C THR A 35 7.95 -1.02 5.76
N GLN A 36 8.90 -0.08 5.62
CA GLN A 36 9.21 0.87 6.70
C GLN A 36 8.02 1.79 7.01
N SER A 37 7.33 2.32 5.99
CA SER A 37 6.10 3.10 6.21
C SER A 37 5.04 2.30 6.94
N ILE A 38 4.82 1.04 6.53
CA ILE A 38 3.90 0.13 7.20
C ILE A 38 4.28 -0.11 8.67
N ASN A 39 5.57 -0.30 8.96
CA ASN A 39 6.05 -0.49 10.33
C ASN A 39 5.79 0.75 11.20
N ILE A 40 6.01 1.95 10.66
CA ILE A 40 5.72 3.20 11.36
C ILE A 40 4.22 3.30 11.68
N PHE A 41 3.34 2.99 10.72
CA PHE A 41 1.90 3.02 10.93
C PHE A 41 1.41 2.01 11.97
N ILE A 42 2.01 0.81 11.99
CA ILE A 42 1.74 -0.20 13.01
C ILE A 42 2.20 0.30 14.38
N GLU A 43 3.41 0.86 14.48
CA GLU A 43 3.95 1.34 15.76
C GLU A 43 3.09 2.46 16.34
N GLU A 44 2.75 3.44 15.51
CA GLU A 44 1.93 4.59 15.89
C GLU A 44 0.47 4.22 16.19
N GLY A 45 0.01 3.07 15.71
CA GLY A 45 -1.37 2.63 15.85
C GLY A 45 -2.31 3.59 15.14
N VAL A 46 -2.14 3.79 13.83
CA VAL A 46 -3.02 4.69 13.06
C VAL A 46 -4.45 4.13 12.94
N ASP A 47 -5.44 5.00 12.90
CA ASP A 47 -6.86 4.66 12.70
C ASP A 47 -7.22 4.58 11.21
N TYR A 48 -6.55 5.41 10.41
CA TYR A 48 -6.74 5.50 8.97
C TYR A 48 -5.41 5.60 8.24
N ILE A 49 -5.38 5.07 7.03
CA ILE A 49 -4.27 5.22 6.09
C ILE A 49 -4.80 5.76 4.79
N ILE A 50 -4.09 6.74 4.23
CA ILE A 50 -4.35 7.30 2.91
C ILE A 50 -3.10 7.08 2.06
N HIS A 51 -3.22 6.25 1.03
CA HIS A 51 -2.26 6.16 -0.06
C HIS A 51 -2.70 7.10 -1.18
N ALA A 52 -2.03 8.24 -1.37
CA ALA A 52 -2.54 9.35 -2.19
C ALA A 52 -2.20 9.29 -3.68
N GLY A 53 -1.79 8.13 -4.19
CA GLY A 53 -1.53 7.89 -5.63
C GLY A 53 -0.22 7.17 -5.89
N ASP A 54 -0.12 6.54 -7.06
CA ASP A 54 1.05 5.87 -7.59
C ASP A 54 1.58 4.76 -6.67
N LEU A 55 0.66 3.86 -6.30
CA LEU A 55 0.99 2.66 -5.53
C LEU A 55 1.93 1.77 -6.34
N PHE A 56 1.61 1.54 -7.61
CA PHE A 56 2.40 0.75 -8.54
C PHE A 56 3.11 1.62 -9.55
N GLU A 57 4.32 1.20 -9.96
CA GLU A 57 5.10 1.91 -10.99
C GLU A 57 4.42 1.88 -12.38
N LYS A 58 3.64 0.84 -12.66
CA LYS A 58 3.05 0.62 -13.97
C LYS A 58 1.59 0.22 -13.84
N ARG A 59 0.83 0.59 -14.88
CA ARG A 59 -0.59 0.21 -15.06
C ARG A 59 -0.80 -1.30 -15.12
N SER A 60 0.24 -2.03 -15.50
CA SER A 60 0.34 -3.48 -15.42
C SER A 60 1.42 -3.85 -14.41
N MET A 61 1.12 -4.76 -13.49
CA MET A 61 2.03 -5.16 -12.43
C MET A 61 2.30 -6.68 -12.47
N THR A 62 3.37 -7.11 -11.81
CA THR A 62 3.66 -8.56 -11.67
C THR A 62 2.82 -9.16 -10.54
N SER A 63 2.44 -10.43 -10.64
CA SER A 63 1.74 -11.13 -9.55
C SER A 63 2.47 -11.02 -8.22
N GLU A 64 3.81 -11.05 -8.23
CA GLU A 64 4.62 -10.88 -7.03
C GLU A 64 4.47 -9.51 -6.36
N ASP A 65 4.29 -8.44 -7.14
CA ASP A 65 4.12 -7.09 -6.59
C ASP A 65 2.74 -6.88 -5.96
N SER A 66 1.68 -7.50 -6.51
CA SER A 66 0.35 -7.45 -5.88
C SER A 66 0.30 -8.28 -4.62
N VAL A 67 0.90 -9.47 -4.64
CA VAL A 67 0.99 -10.33 -3.46
C VAL A 67 1.72 -9.59 -2.35
N PHE A 68 2.87 -8.98 -2.64
CA PHE A 68 3.62 -8.17 -1.67
C PHE A 68 2.75 -7.08 -1.02
N VAL A 69 2.06 -6.25 -1.82
CA VAL A 69 1.24 -5.17 -1.27
C VAL A 69 0.05 -5.71 -0.46
N LYS A 70 -0.61 -6.76 -0.94
CA LYS A 70 -1.70 -7.44 -0.21
C LYS A 70 -1.23 -7.96 1.15
N GLU A 71 -0.07 -8.62 1.18
CA GLU A 71 0.51 -9.16 2.41
C GLU A 71 0.88 -8.04 3.38
N GLU A 72 1.48 -6.94 2.91
CA GLU A 72 1.83 -5.81 3.77
C GLU A 72 0.60 -5.08 4.33
N PHE A 73 -0.46 -4.89 3.54
CA PHE A 73 -1.71 -4.33 4.05
C PHE A 73 -2.41 -5.28 5.04
N GLN A 74 -2.42 -6.58 4.77
CA GLN A 74 -2.99 -7.55 5.69
C GLN A 74 -2.19 -7.60 7.00
N ARG A 75 -0.85 -7.56 6.91
CA ARG A 75 0.05 -7.47 8.06
C ARG A 75 -0.24 -6.23 8.88
N LEU A 76 -0.36 -5.06 8.25
CA LEU A 76 -0.71 -3.83 8.92
C LEU A 76 -2.00 -3.94 9.73
N VAL A 77 -3.07 -4.43 9.10
CA VAL A 77 -4.39 -4.55 9.72
C VAL A 77 -4.35 -5.51 10.90
N ASN A 78 -3.75 -6.68 10.71
CA ASN A 78 -3.64 -7.69 11.76
C ASN A 78 -2.79 -7.18 12.94
N SER A 79 -1.65 -6.58 12.65
CA SER A 79 -0.74 -6.07 13.68
C SER A 79 -1.33 -4.91 14.45
N ILE A 80 -2.06 -3.99 13.82
CA ILE A 80 -2.76 -2.91 14.54
C ILE A 80 -3.87 -3.49 15.42
N LYS A 81 -4.62 -4.47 14.92
CA LYS A 81 -5.66 -5.15 15.72
C LYS A 81 -5.08 -5.85 16.94
N GLU A 82 -3.98 -6.58 16.76
CA GLU A 82 -3.30 -7.32 17.82
C GLU A 82 -2.64 -6.38 18.84
N LYS A 83 -1.88 -5.38 18.39
CA LYS A 83 -1.08 -4.49 19.24
C LYS A 83 -1.90 -3.40 19.92
N HIS A 84 -2.89 -2.85 19.21
CA HIS A 84 -3.66 -1.66 19.65
C HIS A 84 -5.14 -1.93 19.88
N GLY A 85 -5.62 -3.16 19.63
CA GLY A 85 -7.02 -3.55 19.91
C GLY A 85 -8.06 -2.90 19.00
N LYS A 86 -7.64 -2.26 17.90
CA LYS A 86 -8.53 -1.47 17.02
C LYS A 86 -8.43 -1.86 15.55
N ASP A 87 -9.47 -1.52 14.80
CA ASP A 87 -9.52 -1.74 13.36
C ASP A 87 -8.98 -0.51 12.63
N VAL A 88 -8.39 -0.72 11.45
CA VAL A 88 -7.82 0.33 10.60
C VAL A 88 -8.47 0.27 9.22
N SER A 89 -8.71 1.44 8.61
CA SER A 89 -9.18 1.53 7.23
C SER A 89 -8.12 2.17 6.33
N ILE A 90 -7.94 1.59 5.14
CA ILE A 90 -6.98 2.00 4.14
C ILE A 90 -7.74 2.56 2.94
N PHE A 91 -7.43 3.80 2.58
CA PHE A 91 -7.94 4.47 1.39
C PHE A 91 -6.82 4.62 0.38
N ILE A 92 -7.04 4.16 -0.85
CA ILE A 92 -6.11 4.35 -1.96
C ILE A 92 -6.76 5.28 -2.97
N VAL A 93 -6.11 6.39 -3.25
CA VAL A 93 -6.43 7.26 -4.39
C VAL A 93 -5.65 6.75 -5.59
N ARG A 94 -6.29 6.62 -6.76
CA ARG A 94 -5.62 6.19 -7.99
C ARG A 94 -4.69 7.29 -8.51
N GLY A 95 -3.41 6.97 -8.69
CA GLY A 95 -2.45 7.82 -9.40
C GLY A 95 -2.38 7.53 -10.90
N ASN A 96 -1.59 8.31 -11.64
CA ASN A 96 -1.45 8.15 -13.09
C ASN A 96 -0.64 6.91 -13.49
N HIS A 97 0.26 6.43 -12.62
CA HIS A 97 1.00 5.18 -12.84
C HIS A 97 0.14 3.95 -12.57
N ASP A 98 -0.83 4.05 -11.66
CA ASP A 98 -1.76 2.97 -11.30
C ASP A 98 -2.70 2.60 -12.46
N GLY A 99 -3.01 3.55 -13.35
CA GLY A 99 -3.79 3.29 -14.56
C GLY A 99 -4.94 4.24 -14.81
N SER A 100 -5.94 3.74 -15.54
CA SER A 100 -7.21 4.43 -15.84
C SER A 100 -8.38 3.69 -15.22
N PHE A 101 -9.60 4.19 -15.41
CA PHE A 101 -10.82 3.49 -14.95
C PHE A 101 -10.98 2.10 -15.59
N ASP A 102 -10.57 1.94 -16.85
CA ASP A 102 -10.72 0.67 -17.59
C ASP A 102 -9.55 -0.31 -17.39
N ASN A 103 -8.41 0.17 -16.87
CA ASN A 103 -7.22 -0.63 -16.66
C ASN A 103 -6.46 -0.11 -15.43
N ASN A 104 -6.75 -0.70 -14.27
CA ASN A 104 -6.29 -0.24 -12.97
C ASN A 104 -5.51 -1.32 -12.22
N ALA A 105 -4.22 -1.10 -11.99
CA ALA A 105 -3.37 -2.00 -11.23
C ALA A 105 -3.84 -2.20 -9.77
N ILE A 106 -4.56 -1.23 -9.21
CA ILE A 106 -5.10 -1.31 -7.84
C ILE A 106 -6.18 -2.40 -7.74
N ASP A 107 -6.83 -2.77 -8.83
CA ASP A 107 -7.82 -3.87 -8.78
C ASP A 107 -7.19 -5.20 -8.38
N PHE A 108 -5.90 -5.40 -8.66
CA PHE A 108 -5.17 -6.59 -8.25
C PHE A 108 -4.90 -6.67 -6.74
N VAL A 109 -5.08 -5.59 -5.98
CA VAL A 109 -4.98 -5.63 -4.51
C VAL A 109 -6.34 -5.68 -3.81
N LYS A 110 -7.45 -5.47 -4.55
CA LYS A 110 -8.80 -5.60 -3.99
C LYS A 110 -9.14 -7.06 -3.73
N HIS A 111 -9.93 -7.28 -2.68
CA HIS A 111 -10.50 -8.58 -2.36
C HIS A 111 -11.81 -8.41 -1.57
N PRO A 112 -12.87 -9.19 -1.81
CA PRO A 112 -14.13 -9.07 -1.07
C PRO A 112 -13.99 -9.21 0.45
N LEU A 113 -12.98 -9.95 0.91
CA LEU A 113 -12.69 -10.11 2.34
C LEU A 113 -11.81 -8.98 2.92
N ALA A 114 -11.14 -8.19 2.08
CA ALA A 114 -10.34 -7.04 2.52
C ALA A 114 -11.23 -5.83 2.79
N LYS A 115 -12.14 -5.95 3.78
CA LYS A 115 -13.13 -4.91 4.12
C LYS A 115 -12.49 -3.59 4.56
N TYR A 116 -11.24 -3.66 5.05
CA TYR A 116 -10.42 -2.52 5.44
C TYR A 116 -10.00 -1.65 4.25
N LEU A 117 -10.03 -2.17 3.01
CA LEU A 117 -9.51 -1.48 1.84
C LEU A 117 -10.62 -0.78 1.05
N LYS A 118 -10.41 0.50 0.75
CA LYS A 118 -11.28 1.33 -0.09
C LYS A 118 -10.44 1.99 -1.18
N VAL A 119 -10.92 1.92 -2.41
CA VAL A 119 -10.30 2.62 -3.56
C VAL A 119 -11.19 3.79 -3.92
N VAL A 120 -10.58 4.97 -4.09
CA VAL A 120 -11.25 6.23 -4.42
C VAL A 120 -10.68 6.75 -5.74
N GLY A 121 -11.55 7.05 -6.70
CA GLY A 121 -11.17 7.41 -8.07
C GLY A 121 -11.10 6.20 -8.97
#